data_AF-A0A7W1HMM4-F1
#
_entry.id   AF-A0A7W1HMM4-F1
#
_cell.length_a   1.000
_cell.length_b   1.000
_cell.length_c   1.000
_cell.angle_alpha   90.00
_cell.angle_beta   90.00
_cell.angle_gamma   90.00
#
_symmetry.space_group_name_H-M   'P 1'
#
loop_
_entity.id
_entity.type
_entity.pdbx_description
1 polymer ?
#
loop_
_entity_poly.entity_id
_entity_poly.type
_entity_poly.pdbx_seq_one_letter_code
_entity_poly.pdbx_strand_id
1 'polypeptide(L)'
;LLFKGETDQALAAFERGVAGGFVVNRAESFVLPFFKRGNRMAALLLLNALGAKPEMSKILLDAAARPEVPHPDAKAIVERYMNDNNDGFVQRFSRAKAYQWLGAYDEVATANDDDPTNIIAAWESIRPSFRNSPAFKRTLETLGVPAYWRKHGFPPQCRPLGATDFECK
;
A
#
# COMPACT_ATOMS: atom_id res chain seq x y z
N LEU A 1 7.92 -0.21 14.15
CA LEU A 1 8.02 -1.68 14.16
C LEU A 1 7.88 -2.22 12.74
N LEU A 2 6.67 -2.24 12.14
CA LEU A 2 6.45 -2.91 10.85
C LEU A 2 7.37 -2.41 9.72
N PHE A 3 7.38 -1.10 9.45
CA PHE A 3 8.20 -0.51 8.39
C PHE A 3 9.69 -0.37 8.72
N LYS A 4 10.09 -0.78 9.93
CA LYS A 4 11.51 -0.93 10.32
C LYS A 4 12.02 -2.36 10.08
N GLY A 5 11.16 -3.26 9.60
CA GLY A 5 11.47 -4.69 9.45
C GLY A 5 11.26 -5.52 10.72
N GLU A 6 10.92 -4.91 11.86
CA GLU A 6 10.63 -5.56 13.15
C GLU A 6 9.22 -6.18 13.13
N THR A 7 8.98 -7.08 12.17
CA THR A 7 7.62 -7.50 11.79
C THR A 7 6.94 -8.31 12.89
N ASP A 8 7.67 -9.17 13.61
CA ASP A 8 7.08 -10.00 14.67
C ASP A 8 6.65 -9.15 15.88
N GLN A 9 7.46 -8.16 16.25
CA GLN A 9 7.09 -7.18 17.29
C GLN A 9 5.88 -6.34 16.86
N ALA A 10 5.82 -5.97 15.57
CA ALA A 10 4.68 -5.24 15.03
C ALA A 10 3.39 -6.07 15.08
N LEU A 11 3.46 -7.34 14.69
CA LEU A 11 2.32 -8.26 14.75
C LEU A 11 1.87 -8.48 16.20
N ALA A 12 2.79 -8.73 17.12
CA ALA A 12 2.43 -8.89 18.53
C ALA A 12 1.78 -7.61 19.12
N ALA A 13 2.23 -6.43 18.71
CA ALA A 13 1.59 -5.17 19.10
C ALA A 13 0.20 -5.01 18.49
N PHE A 14 0.04 -5.38 17.22
CA PHE A 14 -1.24 -5.35 16.52
C PHE A 14 -2.25 -6.32 17.15
N GLU A 15 -1.85 -7.55 17.45
CA GLU A 15 -2.69 -8.57 18.10
C GLU A 15 -3.18 -8.11 19.48
N ARG A 16 -2.31 -7.46 20.28
CA ARG A 16 -2.75 -6.82 21.55
C ARG A 16 -3.78 -5.71 21.31
N GLY A 17 -3.60 -4.91 20.26
CA GLY A 17 -4.56 -3.88 19.86
C GLY A 17 -5.92 -4.49 19.47
N VAL A 18 -5.91 -5.55 18.66
CA VAL A 18 -7.12 -6.30 18.26
C VAL A 18 -7.83 -6.87 19.49
N ALA A 19 -7.10 -7.49 20.42
CA ALA A 19 -7.66 -8.00 21.67
C ALA A 19 -8.30 -6.90 22.54
N GLY A 20 -7.80 -5.67 22.43
CA GLY A 20 -8.38 -4.47 23.07
C GLY A 20 -9.47 -3.76 22.26
N GLY A 21 -9.89 -4.29 21.11
CA GLY A 21 -10.94 -3.73 20.26
C GLY A 21 -10.47 -2.78 19.13
N PHE A 22 -9.16 -2.54 19.00
CA PHE A 22 -8.60 -1.71 17.93
C PHE A 22 -8.34 -2.52 16.66
N VAL A 23 -9.41 -2.90 15.96
CA VAL A 23 -9.33 -3.82 14.82
C VAL A 23 -8.97 -3.13 13.51
N VAL A 24 -9.54 -1.96 13.21
CA VAL A 24 -9.48 -1.37 11.85
C VAL A 24 -8.39 -0.32 11.65
N ASN A 25 -7.77 0.18 12.72
CA ASN A 25 -6.78 1.25 12.61
C ASN A 25 -5.47 0.73 12.02
N ARG A 26 -5.11 1.20 10.81
CA ARG A 26 -3.91 0.76 10.06
C ARG A 26 -3.83 -0.75 9.80
N ALA A 27 -4.97 -1.44 9.89
CA ALA A 27 -5.06 -2.88 9.76
C ALA A 27 -4.65 -3.38 8.37
N GLU A 28 -4.86 -2.58 7.33
CA GLU A 28 -4.48 -2.91 5.97
C GLU A 28 -2.98 -3.24 5.84
N SER A 29 -2.14 -2.58 6.65
CA SER A 29 -0.69 -2.82 6.68
C SER A 29 -0.32 -4.22 7.20
N PHE A 30 -1.22 -4.87 7.94
CA PHE A 30 -0.99 -6.19 8.56
C PHE A 30 -1.55 -7.36 7.74
N VAL A 31 -2.35 -7.10 6.70
CA VAL A 31 -2.90 -8.14 5.81
C VAL A 31 -1.77 -8.98 5.19
N LEU A 32 -0.79 -8.32 4.58
CA LEU A 32 0.32 -9.01 3.92
C LEU A 32 1.26 -9.73 4.91
N PRO A 33 1.66 -9.15 6.05
CA PRO A 33 2.41 -9.87 7.08
C PRO A 33 1.77 -11.17 7.57
N PHE A 34 0.44 -11.20 7.77
CA PHE A 34 -0.26 -12.44 8.12
C PHE A 34 -0.27 -13.43 6.95
N PHE A 35 -0.56 -12.94 5.74
CA PHE A 35 -0.60 -13.78 4.54
C PHE A 35 0.75 -14.46 4.25
N LYS A 36 1.85 -13.70 4.27
CA LYS A 36 3.23 -14.22 4.04
C LYS A 36 3.67 -15.25 5.07
N ARG A 37 3.06 -15.27 6.27
CA ARG A 37 3.31 -16.27 7.33
C ARG A 37 2.40 -17.49 7.23
N GLY A 38 1.65 -17.64 6.14
CA GLY A 38 0.72 -18.74 5.93
C GLY A 38 -0.63 -18.58 6.64
N ASN A 39 -0.85 -17.49 7.37
CA ASN A 39 -2.13 -17.23 8.05
C ASN A 39 -3.13 -16.56 7.10
N ARG A 40 -3.55 -17.30 6.07
CA ARG A 40 -4.54 -16.82 5.08
C ARG A 40 -5.88 -16.46 5.73
N MET A 41 -6.28 -17.19 6.77
CA MET A 41 -7.52 -16.92 7.51
C MET A 41 -7.50 -15.53 8.16
N ALA A 42 -6.44 -15.19 8.89
CA ALA A 42 -6.32 -13.87 9.50
C ALA A 42 -6.30 -12.75 8.45
N ALA A 43 -5.60 -12.95 7.33
CA ALA A 43 -5.57 -11.98 6.24
C ALA A 43 -6.98 -11.73 5.65
N LEU A 44 -7.77 -12.79 5.44
CA LEU A 44 -9.15 -12.69 4.96
C LEU A 44 -10.08 -12.02 5.98
N LEU A 45 -9.99 -12.40 7.25
CA LEU A 45 -10.78 -11.78 8.32
C LEU A 45 -10.47 -10.29 8.47
N LEU A 46 -9.20 -9.91 8.29
CA LEU A 46 -8.77 -8.53 8.36
C LEU A 46 -9.28 -7.71 7.17
N LEU A 47 -9.20 -8.25 5.95
CA LEU A 47 -9.82 -7.64 4.76
C LEU A 47 -11.33 -7.47 4.94
N ASN A 48 -12.01 -8.47 5.49
CA ASN A 48 -13.44 -8.38 5.81
C ASN A 48 -13.72 -7.28 6.86
N ALA A 49 -12.92 -7.19 7.92
CA ALA A 49 -13.05 -6.14 8.94
C ALA A 49 -12.80 -4.73 8.37
N LEU A 50 -11.95 -4.61 7.35
CA LEU A 50 -11.74 -3.37 6.60
C LEU A 50 -12.92 -3.03 5.69
N GLY A 51 -13.86 -3.96 5.46
CA GLY A 51 -15.03 -3.80 4.59
C GLY A 51 -14.86 -4.37 3.19
N ALA A 52 -13.78 -5.11 2.90
CA ALA A 52 -13.55 -5.68 1.58
C ALA A 52 -14.60 -6.74 1.25
N LYS A 53 -15.15 -6.67 0.04
CA LYS A 53 -16.01 -7.74 -0.51
C LYS A 53 -15.21 -9.04 -0.69
N PRO A 54 -15.84 -10.23 -0.60
CA PRO A 54 -15.14 -11.51 -0.72
C PRO A 54 -14.32 -11.65 -2.01
N GLU A 55 -14.87 -11.20 -3.15
CA GLU A 55 -14.19 -11.25 -4.44
C GLU A 55 -12.97 -10.32 -4.47
N MET A 56 -13.10 -9.11 -3.92
CA MET A 56 -11.98 -8.17 -3.81
C MET A 56 -10.88 -8.73 -2.90
N SER A 57 -11.26 -9.35 -1.78
CA SER A 57 -10.32 -9.99 -0.87
C SER A 57 -9.54 -11.11 -1.55
N LYS A 58 -10.23 -11.95 -2.33
CA LYS A 58 -9.60 -13.02 -3.12
C LYS A 58 -8.61 -12.45 -4.13
N ILE A 59 -9.03 -11.44 -4.91
CA ILE A 59 -8.19 -10.81 -5.92
C ILE A 59 -6.91 -10.22 -5.30
N LEU A 60 -7.04 -9.50 -4.18
CA LEU A 60 -5.90 -8.90 -3.47
C LEU A 60 -4.92 -9.97 -2.95
N LEU A 61 -5.42 -11.06 -2.37
CA LEU A 61 -4.55 -12.13 -1.88
C LEU A 61 -3.92 -12.96 -3.01
N ASP A 62 -4.61 -13.14 -4.13
CA ASP A 62 -4.07 -13.83 -5.30
C ASP A 62 -2.98 -12.99 -5.98
N ALA A 63 -3.11 -11.65 -5.96
CA ALA A 63 -2.06 -10.72 -6.37
C ALA A 63 -0.87 -10.71 -5.39
N ALA A 64 -1.14 -10.76 -4.08
CA ALA A 64 -0.11 -10.87 -3.05
C ALA A 64 0.71 -12.17 -3.13
N ALA A 65 0.10 -13.25 -3.64
CA ALA A 65 0.77 -14.53 -3.88
C ALA A 65 1.71 -14.51 -5.09
N ARG A 66 1.50 -13.58 -6.04
CA ARG A 66 2.27 -13.42 -7.29
C ARG A 66 2.61 -11.94 -7.53
N PRO A 67 3.39 -11.30 -6.64
CA PRO A 67 3.64 -9.85 -6.67
C PRO A 67 4.44 -9.38 -7.90
N GLU A 68 5.07 -10.29 -8.62
CA GLU A 68 5.77 -10.05 -9.87
C GLU A 68 4.84 -9.96 -11.09
N VAL A 69 3.61 -10.50 -11.00
CA VAL A 69 2.63 -10.53 -12.09
C VAL A 69 1.61 -9.39 -11.88
N PRO A 70 1.58 -8.36 -12.74
CA PRO A 70 0.53 -7.34 -12.68
C PRO A 70 -0.82 -7.95 -13.05
N HIS A 71 -1.89 -7.43 -12.47
CA HIS A 71 -3.25 -7.81 -12.85
C HIS A 71 -3.68 -6.98 -14.08
N PRO A 72 -3.97 -7.59 -15.24
CA PRO A 72 -4.27 -6.84 -16.47
C PRO A 72 -5.51 -5.96 -16.33
N ASP A 73 -6.54 -6.43 -15.63
CA ASP A 73 -7.80 -5.69 -15.44
C ASP A 73 -7.86 -4.87 -14.13
N ALA A 74 -6.71 -4.52 -13.56
CA ALA A 74 -6.63 -3.83 -12.26
C ALA A 74 -7.52 -2.59 -12.18
N LYS A 75 -7.54 -1.77 -13.24
CA LYS A 75 -8.38 -0.58 -13.34
C LYS A 75 -9.86 -0.90 -13.19
N ALA A 76 -10.36 -1.82 -14.02
CA ALA A 76 -11.76 -2.23 -14.02
C ALA A 76 -12.18 -2.89 -12.70
N ILE A 77 -11.27 -3.62 -12.04
CA ILE A 77 -11.51 -4.23 -10.73
C ILE A 77 -11.71 -3.15 -9.67
N VAL A 78 -10.79 -2.20 -9.56
CA VAL A 78 -10.89 -1.13 -8.55
C VAL A 78 -12.10 -0.26 -8.80
N GLU A 79 -12.40 0.11 -10.05
CA GLU A 79 -13.62 0.85 -10.40
C GLU A 79 -14.89 0.08 -10.03
N ARG A 80 -14.90 -1.25 -10.16
CA ARG A 80 -16.06 -2.08 -9.79
C ARG A 80 -16.28 -2.17 -8.28
N TYR A 81 -15.20 -2.27 -7.50
CA TYR A 81 -15.29 -2.58 -6.07
C TYR A 81 -15.06 -1.36 -5.17
N MET A 82 -14.57 -0.23 -5.71
CA MET A 82 -14.10 0.93 -4.95
C MET A 82 -14.53 2.27 -5.59
N ASN A 83 -15.63 2.31 -6.34
CA ASN A 83 -16.14 3.55 -6.96
C ASN A 83 -16.78 4.54 -5.96
N ASP A 84 -17.30 4.06 -4.84
CA ASP A 84 -17.94 4.91 -3.83
C ASP A 84 -16.92 5.44 -2.79
N ASN A 85 -16.73 6.75 -2.73
CA ASN A 85 -15.86 7.41 -1.75
C ASN A 85 -16.37 7.28 -0.30
N ASN A 86 -17.68 7.02 -0.12
CA ASN A 86 -18.28 6.82 1.19
C ASN A 86 -18.17 5.37 1.67
N ASP A 87 -17.69 4.46 0.82
CA ASP A 87 -17.49 3.07 1.19
C ASP A 87 -16.36 2.96 2.24
N GLY A 88 -16.66 2.27 3.33
CA GLY A 88 -15.74 2.14 4.47
C GLY A 88 -14.46 1.38 4.14
N PHE A 89 -14.44 0.54 3.09
CA PHE A 89 -13.22 -0.09 2.60
C PHE A 89 -12.37 0.89 1.82
N VAL A 90 -12.97 1.76 0.99
CA VAL A 90 -12.24 2.81 0.26
C VAL A 90 -11.53 3.76 1.23
N GLN A 91 -12.20 4.16 2.31
CA GLN A 91 -11.61 5.03 3.34
C GLN A 91 -10.46 4.38 4.13
N ARG A 92 -10.39 3.04 4.18
CA ARG A 92 -9.39 2.31 4.98
C ARG A 92 -8.28 1.67 4.15
N PHE A 93 -8.58 1.28 2.92
CA PHE A 93 -7.66 0.54 2.04
C PHE A 93 -7.23 1.33 0.81
N SER A 94 -7.85 2.48 0.48
CA SER A 94 -7.60 3.37 -0.68
C SER A 94 -7.49 2.70 -2.07
N ARG A 95 -7.93 3.38 -3.12
CA ARG A 95 -7.79 2.90 -4.51
C ARG A 95 -6.33 2.85 -4.90
N ALA A 96 -5.58 3.87 -4.53
CA ALA A 96 -4.16 3.97 -4.85
C ALA A 96 -3.37 2.75 -4.31
N LYS A 97 -3.69 2.27 -3.10
CA LYS A 97 -3.08 1.05 -2.56
C LYS A 97 -3.61 -0.22 -3.23
N ALA A 98 -4.90 -0.28 -3.55
CA ALA A 98 -5.41 -1.38 -4.38
C ALA A 98 -4.70 -1.46 -5.75
N TYR A 99 -4.51 -0.33 -6.44
CA TYR A 99 -3.73 -0.26 -7.68
C TYR A 99 -2.29 -0.73 -7.49
N GLN A 100 -1.64 -0.31 -6.40
CA GLN A 100 -0.30 -0.77 -6.06
C GLN A 100 -0.25 -2.29 -5.85
N TRP A 101 -1.20 -2.86 -5.10
CA TRP A 101 -1.31 -4.31 -4.88
C TRP A 101 -1.53 -5.08 -6.18
N LEU A 102 -2.30 -4.51 -7.10
CA LEU A 102 -2.60 -5.10 -8.40
C LEU A 102 -1.54 -4.80 -9.48
N GLY A 103 -0.55 -3.96 -9.20
CA GLY A 103 0.54 -3.63 -10.13
C GLY A 103 0.19 -2.58 -11.19
N ALA A 104 -0.92 -1.87 -11.05
CA ALA A 104 -1.32 -0.76 -11.92
C ALA A 104 -0.66 0.53 -11.46
N TYR A 105 0.65 0.64 -11.65
CA TYR A 105 1.43 1.73 -11.07
C TYR A 105 1.06 3.12 -11.62
N ASP A 106 0.73 3.23 -12.89
CA ASP A 106 0.37 4.52 -13.49
C ASP A 106 -0.92 5.10 -12.86
N GLU A 107 -1.83 4.22 -12.45
CA GLU A 107 -3.08 4.51 -11.78
C GLU A 107 -2.85 4.93 -10.32
N VAL A 108 -1.78 4.46 -9.67
CA VAL A 108 -1.39 4.94 -8.33
C VAL A 108 -1.12 6.45 -8.36
N ALA A 109 -0.46 6.96 -9.41
CA ALA A 109 -0.12 8.38 -9.53
C ALA A 109 -1.31 9.28 -9.88
N THR A 110 -2.41 8.70 -10.39
CA THR A 110 -3.61 9.44 -10.83
C THR A 110 -4.83 9.22 -9.93
N ALA A 111 -4.76 8.25 -9.01
CA ALA A 111 -5.79 8.01 -8.02
C ALA A 111 -5.99 9.26 -7.15
N ASN A 112 -7.15 9.89 -7.27
CA ASN A 112 -7.52 11.12 -6.58
C ASN A 112 -8.12 10.84 -5.19
N ASP A 113 -7.45 9.99 -4.42
CA ASP A 113 -7.81 9.70 -3.04
C ASP A 113 -6.90 10.54 -2.14
N ASP A 114 -7.40 10.99 -0.97
CA ASP A 114 -6.70 11.87 -0.01
C ASP A 114 -5.41 11.28 0.64
N ASP A 115 -4.80 10.24 0.06
CA ASP A 115 -3.79 9.44 0.74
C ASP A 115 -2.54 8.98 -0.06
N PRO A 116 -1.98 9.79 -0.97
CA PRO A 116 -0.66 9.48 -1.53
C PRO A 116 0.44 9.54 -0.43
N THR A 117 0.17 10.20 0.71
CA THR A 117 1.04 10.18 1.90
C THR A 117 1.20 8.77 2.48
N ASN A 118 0.15 7.95 2.62
CA ASN A 118 0.34 6.60 3.15
C ASN A 118 1.05 5.68 2.19
N ILE A 119 0.94 5.84 0.87
CA ILE A 119 1.68 4.99 -0.08
C ILE A 119 3.18 5.29 -0.04
N ILE A 120 3.54 6.57 0.12
CA ILE A 120 4.95 7.00 0.22
C ILE A 120 5.52 6.73 1.62
N ALA A 121 4.74 6.95 2.68
CA ALA A 121 5.19 6.77 4.06
C ALA A 121 5.19 5.30 4.49
N ALA A 122 4.25 4.48 4.02
CA ALA A 122 4.10 3.11 4.49
C ALA A 122 5.12 2.15 3.92
N TRP A 123 5.93 2.53 2.90
CA TRP A 123 6.97 1.64 2.38
C TRP A 123 6.49 0.18 2.23
N GLU A 124 5.32 -0.03 1.63
CA GLU A 124 4.76 -1.38 1.58
C GLU A 124 5.64 -2.35 0.79
N SER A 125 5.71 -3.60 1.27
CA SER A 125 6.59 -4.63 0.72
C SER A 125 5.92 -5.50 -0.34
N ILE A 126 4.66 -5.23 -0.71
CA ILE A 126 3.92 -6.12 -1.60
C ILE A 126 4.55 -6.17 -2.99
N ARG A 127 4.87 -5.01 -3.56
CA ARG A 127 5.57 -4.92 -4.84
C ARG A 127 6.76 -3.99 -4.72
N PRO A 128 7.95 -4.51 -4.37
CA PRO A 128 9.16 -3.70 -4.24
C PRO A 128 9.47 -2.89 -5.50
N SER A 129 9.13 -3.42 -6.68
CA SER A 129 9.36 -2.77 -7.98
C SER A 129 8.63 -1.43 -8.16
N PHE A 130 7.56 -1.17 -7.40
CA PHE A 130 6.85 0.11 -7.48
C PHE A 130 7.79 1.30 -7.23
N ARG A 131 8.69 1.20 -6.26
CA ARG A 131 9.62 2.29 -5.89
C ARG A 131 10.61 2.66 -6.98
N ASN A 132 10.89 1.71 -7.87
CA ASN A 132 11.79 1.90 -9.00
C ASN A 132 11.01 2.22 -10.29
N SER A 133 9.69 2.39 -10.21
CA SER A 133 8.85 2.70 -11.36
C SER A 133 8.80 4.21 -11.64
N PRO A 134 8.61 4.62 -12.91
CA PRO A 134 8.34 6.02 -13.25
C PRO A 134 7.12 6.60 -12.50
N ALA A 135 6.11 5.77 -12.23
CA ALA A 135 4.92 6.21 -11.50
C ALA A 135 5.20 6.63 -10.06
N PHE A 136 6.14 5.98 -9.37
CA PHE A 136 6.55 6.40 -8.03
C PHE A 136 7.19 7.78 -8.03
N LYS A 137 8.06 8.06 -9.01
CA LYS A 137 8.62 9.42 -9.20
C LYS A 137 7.52 10.45 -9.42
N ARG A 138 6.58 10.17 -10.34
CA ARG A 138 5.43 11.06 -10.59
C ARG A 138 4.56 11.27 -9.34
N THR A 139 4.33 10.22 -8.54
CA THR A 139 3.59 10.31 -7.28
C THR A 139 4.28 11.26 -6.29
N LEU A 140 5.61 11.15 -6.16
CA LEU A 140 6.41 12.04 -5.31
C LEU A 140 6.42 13.49 -5.83
N GLU A 141 6.51 13.67 -7.14
CA GLU A 141 6.48 14.98 -7.80
C GLU A 141 5.14 15.70 -7.58
N THR A 142 4.02 15.01 -7.76
CA THR A 142 2.66 15.54 -7.48
C THR A 142 2.55 16.04 -6.04
N LEU A 143 3.26 15.42 -5.10
CA LEU A 143 3.26 15.80 -3.69
C LEU A 143 4.32 16.82 -3.29
N GLY A 144 5.14 17.28 -4.23
CA GLY A 144 6.23 18.22 -3.94
C GLY A 144 7.34 17.64 -3.05
N VAL A 145 7.38 16.32 -2.85
CA VAL A 145 8.36 15.66 -1.98
C VAL A 145 9.80 15.88 -2.45
N PRO A 146 10.13 15.82 -3.76
CA PRO A 146 11.49 16.09 -4.22
C PRO A 146 11.95 17.52 -3.92
N ALA A 147 11.05 18.52 -3.97
CA ALA A 147 11.39 19.89 -3.62
C ALA A 147 11.73 20.03 -2.13
N TYR A 148 10.95 19.35 -1.28
CA TYR A 148 11.23 19.28 0.16
C TYR A 148 12.57 18.58 0.45
N TRP A 149 12.84 17.40 -0.12
CA TRP A 149 14.09 16.67 0.09
C TRP A 149 15.33 17.42 -0.41
N ARG A 150 15.24 18.19 -1.51
CA ARG A 150 16.37 19.04 -1.95
C ARG A 150 16.72 20.11 -0.92
N LYS A 151 15.74 20.65 -0.22
CA LYS A 151 15.94 21.70 0.79
C LYS A 151 16.38 21.13 2.14
N HIS A 152 15.88 19.95 2.52
CA HIS A 152 16.01 19.41 3.88
C HIS A 152 16.86 18.14 3.98
N GLY A 153 17.31 17.60 2.85
CA GLY A 153 18.04 16.34 2.78
C GLY A 153 17.14 15.19 2.28
N PHE A 154 17.75 14.29 1.52
CA PHE A 154 17.11 13.06 1.09
C PHE A 154 17.10 12.03 2.23
N PRO A 155 16.05 11.18 2.33
CA PRO A 155 16.04 10.09 3.28
C PRO A 155 17.11 9.04 2.90
N PRO A 156 17.60 8.20 3.84
CA PRO A 156 18.73 7.28 3.60
C PRO A 156 18.57 6.34 2.39
N GLN A 157 17.33 5.97 2.07
CA GLN A 157 16.96 5.13 0.93
C GLN A 157 17.02 5.83 -0.43
N CYS A 158 17.12 7.16 -0.50
CA CYS A 158 17.08 7.91 -1.75
C CYS A 158 18.26 8.87 -1.85
N ARG A 159 18.67 9.19 -3.09
CA ARG A 159 19.75 10.15 -3.35
C ARG A 159 19.45 11.01 -4.58
N PRO A 160 19.94 12.25 -4.63
CA PRO A 160 19.77 13.11 -5.80
C PRO A 160 20.53 12.53 -7.01
N LEU A 161 19.95 12.73 -8.19
CA LEU A 161 20.59 12.51 -9.49
C LEU A 161 20.60 13.86 -10.23
N GLY A 162 21.69 14.60 -10.08
CA GLY A 162 21.80 15.96 -10.61
C GLY A 162 20.79 16.93 -9.98
N ALA A 163 20.40 17.96 -10.74
CA ALA A 163 19.58 19.05 -10.22
C ALA A 163 18.09 18.73 -10.13
N THR A 164 17.56 17.95 -11.07
CA THR A 164 16.11 17.75 -11.26
C THR A 164 15.63 16.32 -11.01
N ASP A 165 16.53 15.36 -10.81
CA ASP A 165 16.17 13.94 -10.65
C ASP A 165 16.68 13.35 -9.32
N PHE A 166 16.25 12.13 -9.00
CA PHE A 166 16.65 11.33 -7.86
C PHE A 166 16.43 9.84 -8.12
N GLU A 167 17.06 8.98 -7.32
CA GLU A 167 16.78 7.55 -7.29
C GLU A 167 16.59 7.05 -5.85
N CYS A 168 15.85 5.97 -5.70
CA CYS A 168 15.64 5.28 -4.42
C CYS A 168 16.06 3.81 -4.55
N LYS A 169 16.54 3.21 -3.46
CA LYS A 169 16.96 1.81 -3.37
C LYS A 169 16.07 1.02 -2.43
#